data_AF-A0A0S2Z5N1-F1
#
_entry.id   AF-A0A0S2Z5N1-F1
#
_cell.length_a   1.000
_cell.length_b   1.000
_cell.length_c   1.000
_cell.angle_alpha   90.00
_cell.angle_beta   90.00
_cell.angle_gamma   90.00
#
_symmetry.space_group_name_H-M   'P 1'
#
loop_
_entity.id
_entity.type
_entity.pdbx_description
1 polymer ?
#
loop_
_entity_poly.entity_id
_entity_poly.type
_entity_poly.pdbx_seq_one_letter_code
_entity_poly.pdbx_strand_id
1 'polypeptide(L)'
;MSVEKIAAIKAKIMAKKRSTIKTDLDDDITALKQRSFVDAEVDVTRDIVSRERVWRTRTTILQSTGKNFSKNIFAILQSVKAREEGRAPEQRPAPNAAPVDPTLRTKQPIPAAYNRYDQERFKGKEETEGFKIDTMGTYHGMTLKSVTEGASARKTQTPAAQPVPRPVKAFHLKYDEVRLDPNVQKWDVTVLELSYHKRHLDRPVFLRFWETLDRYMVKHKSHLRF
;
A
#
# COMPACT_ATOMS: atom_id res chain seq x y z
N MET A 1 20.64 -20.75 89.29
CA MET A 1 20.39 -20.53 87.84
C MET A 1 21.72 -20.30 87.16
N SER A 2 22.14 -21.17 86.23
CA SER A 2 23.47 -21.08 85.58
C SER A 2 23.48 -20.06 84.43
N VAL A 3 24.66 -19.46 84.17
CA VAL A 3 24.88 -18.48 83.08
C VAL A 3 24.47 -19.03 81.72
N GLU A 4 24.68 -20.33 81.50
CA GLU A 4 24.29 -21.05 80.30
C GLU A 4 22.78 -21.10 80.09
N LYS A 5 21.99 -21.25 81.17
CA LYS A 5 20.52 -21.19 81.09
C LYS A 5 20.04 -19.79 80.71
N ILE A 6 20.72 -18.74 81.19
CA ILE A 6 20.42 -17.35 80.83
C ILE A 6 20.76 -17.09 79.35
N ALA A 7 21.89 -17.62 78.87
CA ALA A 7 22.29 -17.53 77.46
C ALA A 7 21.30 -18.27 76.55
N ALA A 8 20.88 -19.47 76.92
CA ALA A 8 19.90 -20.25 76.17
C ALA A 8 18.53 -19.56 76.11
N ILE A 9 18.07 -18.95 77.21
CA ILE A 9 16.82 -18.18 77.24
C ILE A 9 16.93 -16.93 76.35
N LYS A 10 18.04 -16.19 76.40
CA LYS A 10 18.28 -15.03 75.53
C LYS A 10 18.32 -15.42 74.05
N ALA A 11 18.98 -16.52 73.71
CA ALA A 11 19.02 -17.04 72.35
C ALA A 11 17.62 -17.43 71.84
N LYS A 12 16.83 -18.09 72.69
CA LYS A 12 15.44 -18.47 72.38
C LYS A 12 14.53 -17.25 72.18
N ILE A 13 14.72 -16.21 72.97
CA ILE A 13 13.99 -14.93 72.81
C ILE A 13 14.41 -14.22 71.52
N MET A 14 15.71 -14.18 71.18
CA MET A 14 16.19 -13.58 69.93
C MET A 14 15.66 -14.31 68.69
N ALA A 15 15.65 -15.65 68.71
CA ALA A 15 15.12 -16.46 67.61
C ALA A 15 13.61 -16.23 67.42
N LYS A 16 12.85 -16.15 68.51
CA LYS A 16 11.40 -15.88 68.47
C LYS A 16 11.09 -14.42 68.08
N LYS A 17 11.97 -13.46 68.41
CA LYS A 17 11.86 -12.07 67.93
C LYS A 17 12.09 -11.96 66.42
N ARG A 18 12.99 -12.76 65.84
CA ARG A 18 13.26 -12.76 64.39
C ARG A 18 12.15 -13.38 63.54
N SER A 19 11.33 -14.28 64.08
CA SER A 19 10.25 -14.93 63.31
C SER A 19 8.94 -14.14 63.22
N THR A 20 8.83 -12.98 63.89
CA THR A 20 7.54 -12.27 64.05
C THR A 20 7.43 -11.01 63.18
N ILE A 21 8.49 -10.64 62.45
CA ILE A 21 8.46 -9.51 61.53
C ILE A 21 8.49 -10.09 60.12
N LYS A 22 7.35 -10.05 59.41
CA LYS A 22 7.34 -10.09 57.95
C LYS A 22 8.09 -8.84 57.50
N THR A 23 9.36 -8.99 57.19
CA THR A 23 10.15 -7.92 56.58
C THR A 23 9.60 -7.69 55.18
N ASP A 24 9.42 -6.42 54.79
CA ASP A 24 9.05 -5.91 53.45
C ASP A 24 9.89 -6.47 52.27
N LEU A 25 10.80 -7.42 52.50
CA LEU A 25 11.53 -8.15 51.46
C LEU A 25 10.60 -8.90 50.50
N ASP A 26 9.44 -9.41 50.95
CA ASP A 26 8.51 -10.09 50.04
C ASP A 26 7.87 -9.10 49.06
N ASP A 27 7.61 -7.85 49.47
CA ASP A 27 7.08 -6.79 48.60
C ASP A 27 8.17 -6.26 47.66
N ASP A 28 9.42 -6.13 48.11
CA ASP A 28 10.56 -5.76 47.26
C ASP A 28 10.90 -6.86 46.23
N ILE A 29 10.84 -8.14 46.62
CA ILE A 29 11.04 -9.28 45.71
C ILE A 29 9.89 -9.34 44.69
N THR A 30 8.66 -9.08 45.11
CA THR A 30 7.50 -9.06 44.22
C THR A 30 7.54 -7.86 43.27
N ALA A 31 7.93 -6.68 43.75
CA ALA A 31 8.11 -5.48 42.93
C ALA A 31 9.30 -5.62 41.95
N LEU A 32 10.42 -6.21 42.37
CA LEU A 32 11.56 -6.50 41.50
C LEU A 32 11.19 -7.55 40.44
N LYS A 33 10.40 -8.56 40.81
CA LYS A 33 9.89 -9.57 39.88
C LYS A 33 8.90 -8.98 38.87
N GLN A 34 7.99 -8.10 39.30
CA GLN A 34 7.11 -7.36 38.40
C GLN A 34 7.88 -6.45 37.45
N ARG A 35 8.89 -5.70 37.95
CA ARG A 35 9.77 -4.88 37.11
C ARG A 35 10.53 -5.73 36.09
N SER A 36 11.10 -6.87 36.51
CA SER A 36 11.81 -7.78 35.61
C SER A 36 10.90 -8.41 34.56
N PHE A 37 9.64 -8.69 34.91
CA PHE A 37 8.66 -9.25 33.99
C PHE A 37 8.22 -8.20 32.96
N VAL A 38 7.98 -6.96 33.39
CA VAL A 38 7.67 -5.84 32.50
C VAL A 38 8.84 -5.54 31.56
N ASP A 39 10.09 -5.55 32.07
CA ASP A 39 11.27 -5.32 31.24
C ASP A 39 11.48 -6.44 30.21
N ALA A 40 11.27 -7.71 30.62
CA ALA A 40 11.31 -8.84 29.71
C ALA A 40 10.20 -8.78 28.65
N GLU A 41 8.98 -8.36 29.00
CA GLU A 41 7.89 -8.15 28.04
C GLU A 41 8.17 -6.99 27.08
N VAL A 42 8.79 -5.91 27.56
CA VAL A 42 9.23 -4.78 26.73
C VAL A 42 10.32 -5.20 25.77
N ASP A 43 11.30 -5.99 26.21
CA ASP A 43 12.37 -6.49 25.35
C ASP A 43 11.86 -7.51 24.33
N VAL A 44 10.92 -8.37 24.70
CA VAL A 44 10.25 -9.27 23.75
C VAL A 44 9.47 -8.47 22.70
N THR A 45 8.72 -7.45 23.12
CA THR A 45 7.97 -6.59 22.19
C THR A 45 8.92 -5.82 21.28
N ARG A 46 10.03 -5.31 21.82
CA ARG A 46 11.07 -4.62 21.05
C ARG A 46 11.75 -5.54 20.04
N ASP A 47 12.08 -6.77 20.43
CA ASP A 47 12.67 -7.76 19.54
C ASP A 47 11.69 -8.13 18.41
N ILE A 48 10.41 -8.34 18.73
CA ILE A 48 9.34 -8.57 17.74
C ILE A 48 9.24 -7.39 16.76
N VAL A 49 9.14 -6.16 17.27
CA VAL A 49 9.00 -4.95 16.45
C VAL A 49 10.26 -4.67 15.62
N SER A 50 11.44 -5.04 16.12
CA SER A 50 12.70 -4.86 15.39
C SER A 50 12.84 -5.82 14.20
N ARG A 51 12.22 -7.00 14.29
CA ARG A 51 12.29 -8.05 13.26
C ARG A 51 11.09 -8.03 12.31
N GLU A 52 9.97 -7.42 12.70
CA GLU A 52 8.79 -7.31 11.85
C GLU A 52 9.02 -6.31 10.71
N ARG A 53 8.47 -6.63 9.53
CA ARG A 53 8.46 -5.70 8.39
C ARG A 53 7.02 -5.43 7.99
N VAL A 54 6.56 -4.22 8.26
CA VAL A 54 5.22 -3.77 7.88
C VAL A 54 5.20 -3.44 6.37
N TRP A 55 4.45 -4.22 5.60
CA TRP A 55 4.36 -4.06 4.14
C TRP A 55 3.39 -2.97 3.70
N ARG A 56 2.36 -2.70 4.49
CA ARG A 56 1.33 -1.69 4.23
C ARG A 56 0.89 -1.06 5.55
N THR A 57 0.74 0.25 5.53
CA THR A 57 0.15 1.06 6.61
C THR A 57 -1.10 1.77 6.10
N ARG A 58 -1.89 2.33 7.03
CA ARG A 58 -3.07 3.14 6.75
C ARG A 58 -2.77 4.24 5.71
N THR A 59 -1.58 4.84 5.76
CA THR A 59 -1.16 5.87 4.79
C THR A 59 -0.80 5.29 3.42
N THR A 60 -0.07 4.17 3.37
CA THR A 60 0.36 3.57 2.08
C THR A 60 -0.79 2.94 1.29
N ILE A 61 -1.90 2.57 1.93
CA ILE A 61 -3.08 2.01 1.26
C ILE A 61 -3.87 3.11 0.54
N LEU A 62 -3.83 4.34 1.05
CA LEU A 62 -4.47 5.49 0.43
C LEU A 62 -3.66 6.06 -0.75
N GLN A 63 -2.39 5.66 -0.88
CA GLN A 63 -1.50 6.11 -1.95
C GLN A 63 -1.41 5.05 -3.05
N SER A 64 -1.59 5.47 -4.30
CA SER A 64 -1.41 4.58 -5.45
C SER A 64 0.06 4.22 -5.63
N THR A 65 0.30 2.93 -5.87
CA THR A 65 1.66 2.46 -6.14
C THR A 65 1.98 2.70 -7.61
N GLY A 66 2.94 3.59 -7.91
CA GLY A 66 3.43 3.85 -9.27
C GLY A 66 2.54 4.75 -10.15
N LYS A 67 1.46 5.34 -9.62
CA LYS A 67 0.63 6.33 -10.34
C LYS A 67 0.54 7.62 -9.53
N ASN A 68 0.75 8.75 -10.19
CA ASN A 68 0.63 10.08 -9.59
C ASN A 68 -0.53 10.83 -10.25
N PHE A 69 -1.62 11.03 -9.52
CA PHE A 69 -2.83 11.66 -10.06
C PHE A 69 -2.86 13.18 -9.93
N SER A 70 -1.97 13.76 -9.11
CA SER A 70 -1.95 15.18 -8.79
C SER A 70 -1.96 16.08 -10.04
N LYS A 71 -1.13 15.79 -11.03
CA LYS A 71 -1.04 16.61 -12.27
C LYS A 71 -2.36 16.64 -13.06
N ASN A 72 -3.02 15.49 -13.22
CA ASN A 72 -4.27 15.40 -13.97
C ASN A 72 -5.44 15.98 -13.18
N ILE A 73 -5.52 15.68 -11.88
CA ILE A 73 -6.61 16.13 -11.01
C ILE A 73 -6.54 17.64 -10.75
N PHE A 74 -5.35 18.20 -10.48
CA PHE A 74 -5.22 19.64 -10.24
C PHE A 74 -5.54 20.48 -11.48
N ALA A 75 -5.19 20.02 -12.69
CA ALA A 75 -5.57 20.72 -13.92
C ALA A 75 -7.10 20.81 -14.09
N ILE A 76 -7.81 19.70 -13.82
CA ILE A 76 -9.28 19.68 -13.85
C ILE A 76 -9.83 20.64 -12.80
N LEU A 77 -9.36 20.57 -11.55
CA LEU A 77 -9.82 21.44 -10.46
C LEU A 77 -9.59 22.93 -10.77
N GLN A 78 -8.44 23.28 -11.33
CA GLN A 78 -8.15 24.65 -11.77
C GLN A 78 -9.09 25.10 -12.90
N SER A 79 -9.38 24.23 -13.86
CA SER A 79 -10.31 24.56 -14.95
C SER A 79 -11.75 24.76 -14.47
N VAL A 80 -12.19 23.96 -13.50
CA VAL A 80 -13.52 24.10 -12.86
C VAL A 80 -13.58 25.42 -12.10
N LYS A 81 -12.54 25.69 -11.29
CA LYS A 81 -12.41 26.95 -10.55
C LYS A 81 -12.43 28.18 -11.46
N ALA A 82 -11.67 28.17 -12.57
CA ALA A 82 -11.62 29.29 -13.52
C ALA A 82 -12.97 29.56 -14.22
N ARG A 83 -13.78 28.51 -14.40
CA ARG A 83 -15.15 28.62 -14.94
C ARG A 83 -16.13 29.15 -13.90
N GLU A 84 -16.04 28.68 -12.65
CA GLU A 84 -16.86 29.18 -11.54
C GLU A 84 -16.55 30.64 -11.20
N GLU A 85 -15.30 31.08 -11.32
CA GLU A 85 -14.86 32.48 -11.14
C GLU A 85 -15.23 33.39 -12.33
N GLY A 86 -15.96 32.90 -13.33
CA GLY A 86 -16.52 33.72 -14.40
C GLY A 86 -15.52 34.20 -15.46
N ARG A 87 -14.33 33.60 -15.55
CA ARG A 87 -13.35 33.94 -16.59
C ARG A 87 -13.69 33.24 -17.91
N ALA A 88 -14.77 33.68 -18.54
CA ALA A 88 -15.17 33.23 -19.88
C ALA A 88 -14.23 33.83 -20.96
N PRO A 89 -13.83 33.06 -22.00
CA PRO A 89 -13.19 33.66 -23.17
C PRO A 89 -14.24 34.43 -23.96
N GLU A 90 -14.00 35.74 -24.11
CA GLU A 90 -14.87 36.73 -24.73
C GLU A 90 -15.06 36.45 -26.24
N GLN A 91 -16.32 36.30 -26.68
CA GLN A 91 -16.73 36.30 -28.09
C GLN A 91 -16.83 37.74 -28.61
N ARG A 92 -16.22 38.08 -29.75
CA ARG A 92 -16.39 39.39 -30.42
C ARG A 92 -17.37 39.34 -31.59
N PRO A 93 -18.15 40.41 -31.84
CA PRO A 93 -19.18 40.46 -32.89
C PRO A 93 -18.66 40.99 -34.24
N ALA A 94 -19.40 40.70 -35.31
CA ALA A 94 -19.12 41.05 -36.71
C ALA A 94 -19.62 42.45 -37.13
N PRO A 95 -19.06 43.05 -38.21
CA PRO A 95 -19.86 43.93 -39.07
C PRO A 95 -19.68 43.76 -40.59
N ASN A 96 -20.67 44.32 -41.32
CA ASN A 96 -21.06 44.17 -42.73
C ASN A 96 -20.24 44.91 -43.82
N ALA A 97 -20.42 44.42 -45.07
CA ALA A 97 -20.32 44.95 -46.46
C ALA A 97 -20.12 46.48 -46.72
N ALA A 98 -19.55 47.03 -47.82
CA ALA A 98 -18.91 46.62 -49.10
C ALA A 98 -18.16 47.86 -49.71
N PRO A 99 -17.95 48.06 -51.04
CA PRO A 99 -16.73 47.80 -51.83
C PRO A 99 -16.05 49.05 -52.47
N VAL A 100 -14.79 48.98 -52.94
CA VAL A 100 -14.28 49.29 -54.32
C VAL A 100 -12.75 49.50 -54.40
N ASP A 101 -12.11 48.67 -55.24
CA ASP A 101 -11.07 48.83 -56.30
C ASP A 101 -9.88 49.85 -56.23
N PRO A 102 -8.78 49.62 -57.00
CA PRO A 102 -7.42 49.66 -56.45
C PRO A 102 -6.49 50.62 -57.21
N THR A 103 -5.39 51.03 -56.57
CA THR A 103 -4.02 50.91 -57.09
C THR A 103 -3.05 51.74 -56.25
N LEU A 104 -1.84 51.18 -56.10
CA LEU A 104 -0.60 51.73 -55.53
C LEU A 104 -0.26 51.33 -54.07
N ARG A 105 0.83 50.56 -54.01
CA ARG A 105 1.51 49.90 -52.88
C ARG A 105 2.18 50.91 -51.94
N THR A 106 2.13 50.69 -50.62
CA THR A 106 3.34 50.55 -49.75
C THR A 106 3.04 50.01 -48.33
N LYS A 107 3.87 49.06 -47.87
CA LYS A 107 4.24 48.60 -46.49
C LYS A 107 3.18 48.12 -45.48
N GLN A 108 3.30 46.86 -45.03
CA GLN A 108 3.50 46.35 -43.64
C GLN A 108 3.34 44.81 -43.62
N PRO A 109 4.05 44.02 -42.76
CA PRO A 109 3.81 42.59 -42.62
C PRO A 109 2.55 42.36 -41.77
N ILE A 110 1.43 42.17 -42.45
CA ILE A 110 0.12 41.87 -41.87
C ILE A 110 0.09 40.36 -41.55
N PRO A 111 -0.46 39.93 -40.40
CA PRO A 111 -0.67 38.51 -40.11
C PRO A 111 -1.51 37.87 -41.23
N ALA A 112 -1.05 36.74 -41.74
CA ALA A 112 -1.64 36.04 -42.88
C ALA A 112 -3.17 35.91 -42.72
N ALA A 113 -3.91 36.74 -43.46
CA ALA A 113 -5.35 36.65 -43.54
C ALA A 113 -5.70 35.35 -44.27
N TYR A 114 -6.47 34.50 -43.59
CA TYR A 114 -6.81 33.17 -44.05
C TYR A 114 -7.81 33.26 -45.22
N ASN A 115 -7.31 33.11 -46.45
CA ASN A 115 -8.16 33.05 -47.64
C ASN A 115 -8.80 31.66 -47.74
N ARG A 116 -10.10 31.58 -47.43
CA ARG A 116 -10.91 30.35 -47.54
C ARG A 116 -10.90 29.72 -48.95
N TYR A 117 -10.60 30.49 -49.99
CA TYR A 117 -10.50 30.00 -51.37
C TYR A 117 -9.07 29.65 -51.81
N ASP A 118 -8.02 30.04 -51.06
CA ASP A 118 -6.65 29.57 -51.34
C ASP A 118 -6.41 28.13 -50.86
N GLN A 119 -7.27 27.60 -49.98
CA GLN A 119 -7.24 26.19 -49.57
C GLN A 119 -7.54 25.22 -50.72
N GLU A 120 -8.33 25.63 -51.72
CA GLU A 120 -8.67 24.76 -52.85
C GLU A 120 -7.48 24.56 -53.80
N ARG A 121 -6.48 25.46 -53.77
CA ARG A 121 -5.29 25.38 -54.62
C ARG A 121 -4.28 24.32 -54.16
N PHE A 122 -4.38 23.87 -52.91
CA PHE A 122 -3.44 22.92 -52.29
C PHE A 122 -4.06 21.55 -51.95
N LYS A 123 -5.33 21.28 -52.32
CA LYS A 123 -5.96 19.96 -52.08
C LYS A 123 -5.33 18.77 -52.82
N GLY A 124 -4.30 18.99 -53.65
CA GLY A 124 -3.71 17.95 -54.48
C GLY A 124 -2.39 17.36 -54.00
N LYS A 125 -1.66 17.99 -53.08
CA LYS A 125 -0.33 17.52 -52.66
C LYS A 125 -0.04 17.89 -51.20
N GLU A 126 0.36 16.90 -50.40
CA GLU A 126 1.04 17.00 -49.08
C GLU A 126 0.23 16.89 -47.75
N GLU A 127 -1.07 16.53 -47.69
CA GLU A 127 -1.73 16.38 -46.37
C GLU A 127 -1.42 15.07 -45.60
N THR A 128 -0.61 14.17 -46.14
CA THR A 128 -0.38 12.86 -45.48
C THR A 128 1.06 12.37 -45.57
N GLU A 129 2.04 13.26 -45.62
CA GLU A 129 3.46 12.88 -45.60
C GLU A 129 3.95 12.47 -44.20
N GLY A 130 3.35 11.43 -43.62
CA GLY A 130 3.94 10.71 -42.48
C GLY A 130 2.98 9.93 -41.59
N PHE A 131 1.70 10.29 -41.56
CA PHE A 131 0.70 9.60 -40.73
C PHE A 131 -0.47 9.22 -41.59
N LYS A 132 -0.64 7.92 -41.86
CA LYS A 132 -1.70 7.31 -42.67
C LYS A 132 -3.11 7.58 -42.08
N ILE A 133 -3.57 8.82 -42.12
CA ILE A 133 -4.86 9.27 -41.62
C ILE A 133 -5.80 9.36 -42.81
N ASP A 134 -6.83 8.52 -42.80
CA ASP A 134 -7.89 8.53 -43.80
C ASP A 134 -8.95 9.57 -43.40
N THR A 135 -9.02 10.67 -44.13
CA THR A 135 -9.91 11.81 -43.82
C THR A 135 -11.35 11.61 -44.31
N MET A 136 -11.63 10.53 -45.05
CA MET A 136 -12.95 10.24 -45.61
C MET A 136 -13.63 9.00 -45.00
N GLY A 137 -12.97 8.35 -44.02
CA GLY A 137 -13.53 7.19 -43.32
C GLY A 137 -14.51 7.59 -42.20
N THR A 138 -15.77 7.17 -42.33
CA THR A 138 -16.79 7.28 -41.29
C THR A 138 -16.38 6.54 -40.01
N TYR A 139 -16.33 7.26 -38.88
CA TYR A 139 -15.84 6.79 -37.59
C TYR A 139 -16.94 6.02 -36.82
N HIS A 140 -17.15 4.75 -37.14
CA HIS A 140 -18.02 3.86 -36.36
C HIS A 140 -17.29 2.55 -36.06
N GLY A 141 -16.34 2.56 -35.12
CA GLY A 141 -15.62 1.33 -34.76
C GLY A 141 -14.41 1.42 -33.83
N MET A 142 -14.00 2.61 -33.36
CA MET A 142 -12.88 2.72 -32.43
C MET A 142 -13.31 2.35 -31.01
N THR A 143 -13.37 1.05 -30.75
CA THR A 143 -13.45 0.51 -29.38
C THR A 143 -12.06 0.65 -28.71
N LEU A 144 -12.05 0.86 -27.39
CA LEU A 144 -10.88 1.07 -26.52
C LEU A 144 -9.69 0.07 -26.69
N LYS A 145 -9.82 -0.99 -27.48
CA LYS A 145 -8.77 -1.99 -27.75
C LYS A 145 -7.69 -1.48 -28.71
N SER A 146 -7.99 -0.55 -29.63
CA SER A 146 -7.01 -0.04 -30.60
C SER A 146 -6.01 0.96 -30.00
N VAL A 147 -6.26 1.48 -28.79
CA VAL A 147 -5.33 2.38 -28.08
C VAL A 147 -4.24 1.60 -27.32
N THR A 148 -4.39 0.29 -27.13
CA THR A 148 -3.44 -0.54 -26.38
C THR A 148 -2.35 -1.22 -27.22
N GLU A 149 -2.48 -1.26 -28.56
CA GLU A 149 -1.56 -2.02 -29.43
C GLU A 149 -0.40 -1.21 -30.02
N GLY A 150 -0.37 0.12 -29.85
CA GLY A 150 0.62 1.01 -30.47
C GLY A 150 1.97 1.20 -29.74
N ALA A 151 2.28 0.45 -28.69
CA ALA A 151 3.47 0.70 -27.85
C ALA A 151 4.61 -0.34 -27.99
N SER A 152 4.63 -1.14 -29.05
CA SER A 152 5.70 -2.12 -29.30
C SER A 152 6.86 -1.53 -30.09
N ALA A 153 7.52 -0.50 -29.56
CA ALA A 153 8.82 -0.04 -30.07
C ALA A 153 9.57 0.79 -29.01
N ARG A 154 9.85 0.20 -27.85
CA ARG A 154 10.89 0.73 -26.96
C ARG A 154 11.75 -0.41 -26.46
N LYS A 155 13.01 -0.36 -26.90
CA LYS A 155 14.23 -1.03 -26.41
C LYS A 155 14.00 -1.94 -25.21
N THR A 156 14.41 -3.19 -25.38
CA THR A 156 14.70 -4.20 -24.35
C THR A 156 15.44 -3.55 -23.18
N GLN A 157 14.69 -3.06 -22.19
CA GLN A 157 15.20 -2.97 -20.83
C GLN A 157 15.27 -4.41 -20.36
N THR A 158 16.47 -4.84 -19.97
CA THR A 158 16.66 -6.02 -19.14
C THR A 158 15.60 -5.97 -18.05
N PRO A 159 14.66 -6.93 -17.96
CA PRO A 159 13.66 -6.89 -16.91
C PRO A 159 14.44 -6.89 -15.59
N ALA A 160 14.32 -5.80 -14.83
CA ALA A 160 14.76 -5.77 -13.44
C ALA A 160 14.18 -7.03 -12.81
N ALA A 161 15.05 -7.87 -12.25
CA ALA A 161 14.70 -9.18 -11.72
C ALA A 161 13.42 -9.04 -10.89
N GLN A 162 12.29 -9.45 -11.49
CA GLN A 162 11.05 -9.51 -10.74
C GLN A 162 11.33 -10.49 -9.61
N PRO A 163 11.01 -10.15 -8.35
CA PRO A 163 11.22 -11.09 -7.26
C PRO A 163 10.44 -12.35 -7.61
N VAL A 164 11.17 -13.40 -7.99
CA VAL A 164 10.61 -14.74 -8.19
C VAL A 164 9.76 -14.99 -6.95
N PRO A 165 8.44 -15.20 -7.10
CA PRO A 165 7.56 -15.36 -5.96
C PRO A 165 8.10 -16.55 -5.18
N ARG A 166 8.74 -16.24 -4.05
CA ARG A 166 9.22 -17.29 -3.15
C ARG A 166 7.97 -18.07 -2.75
N PRO A 167 8.03 -19.40 -2.70
CA PRO A 167 6.91 -20.15 -2.15
C PRO A 167 6.60 -19.53 -0.77
N VAL A 168 5.32 -19.33 -0.48
CA VAL A 168 4.84 -18.83 0.80
C VAL A 168 3.83 -19.85 1.29
N LYS A 169 3.96 -20.27 2.56
CA LYS A 169 2.92 -21.07 3.21
C LYS A 169 1.90 -20.12 3.82
N ALA A 170 0.65 -20.27 3.42
CA ALA A 170 -0.46 -19.45 3.89
C ALA A 170 -1.47 -20.28 4.68
N PHE A 171 -2.11 -19.64 5.65
CA PHE A 171 -3.10 -20.25 6.54
C PHE A 171 -4.38 -19.41 6.54
N HIS A 172 -5.52 -20.09 6.56
CA HIS A 172 -6.83 -19.45 6.65
C HIS A 172 -7.55 -19.96 7.90
N LEU A 173 -7.86 -19.05 8.83
CA LEU A 173 -8.67 -19.36 10.00
C LEU A 173 -10.15 -19.22 9.65
N LYS A 174 -10.92 -20.24 9.97
CA LYS A 174 -12.39 -20.18 9.96
C LYS A 174 -12.97 -20.85 11.19
N TYR A 175 -14.20 -20.50 11.50
CA TYR A 175 -14.97 -21.25 12.48
C TYR A 175 -15.59 -22.50 11.86
N ASP A 176 -15.74 -23.55 12.65
CA ASP A 176 -16.33 -24.84 12.26
C ASP A 176 -17.74 -24.69 11.66
N GLU A 177 -18.56 -23.82 12.22
CA GLU A 177 -19.93 -23.54 11.77
C GLU A 177 -20.00 -22.70 10.48
N VAL A 178 -18.88 -22.07 10.08
CA VAL A 178 -18.84 -21.17 8.91
C VAL A 178 -18.38 -21.94 7.67
N ARG A 179 -19.16 -21.83 6.59
CA ARG A 179 -18.77 -22.39 5.29
C ARG A 179 -17.55 -21.68 4.73
N LEU A 180 -16.62 -22.45 4.18
CA LEU A 180 -15.44 -21.91 3.53
C LEU A 180 -15.84 -21.20 2.23
N ASP A 181 -15.30 -20.01 2.02
CA ASP A 181 -15.53 -19.23 0.80
C ASP A 181 -15.00 -19.99 -0.44
N PRO A 182 -15.79 -20.14 -1.51
CA PRO A 182 -15.37 -20.82 -2.74
C PRO A 182 -14.11 -20.25 -3.39
N ASN A 183 -13.81 -18.96 -3.19
CA ASN A 183 -12.59 -18.33 -3.67
C ASN A 183 -11.38 -18.79 -2.84
N VAL A 184 -11.53 -18.86 -1.52
CA VAL A 184 -10.46 -19.33 -0.61
C VAL A 184 -10.15 -20.81 -0.86
N GLN A 185 -11.14 -21.61 -1.24
CA GLN A 185 -10.94 -23.02 -1.61
C GLN A 185 -9.99 -23.21 -2.80
N LYS A 186 -9.92 -22.23 -3.71
CA LYS A 186 -9.04 -22.27 -4.88
C LYS A 186 -7.60 -21.91 -4.52
N TRP A 187 -7.37 -21.30 -3.37
CA TRP A 187 -6.03 -20.88 -2.95
C TRP A 187 -5.29 -22.06 -2.31
N ASP A 188 -3.97 -22.14 -2.52
CA ASP A 188 -3.11 -23.10 -1.81
C ASP A 188 -2.87 -22.62 -0.36
N VAL A 189 -3.90 -22.76 0.48
CA VAL A 189 -3.90 -22.34 1.88
C VAL A 189 -4.25 -23.52 2.79
N THR A 190 -3.60 -23.59 3.95
CA THR A 190 -3.95 -24.57 4.98
C THR A 190 -5.06 -23.99 5.86
N VAL A 191 -6.22 -24.62 5.82
CA VAL A 191 -7.39 -24.16 6.59
C VAL A 191 -7.30 -24.69 8.02
N LEU A 192 -7.43 -23.79 8.99
CA LEU A 192 -7.49 -24.09 10.42
C LEU A 192 -8.91 -23.82 10.90
N GLU A 193 -9.55 -24.86 11.42
CA GLU A 193 -10.93 -24.79 11.91
C GLU A 193 -10.90 -24.59 13.42
N LEU A 194 -11.57 -23.55 13.89
CA LEU A 194 -11.74 -23.23 15.31
C LEU A 194 -13.19 -23.42 15.71
N SER A 195 -13.43 -23.89 16.93
CA SER A 195 -14.78 -24.00 17.44
C SER A 195 -15.14 -22.76 18.27
N TYR A 196 -16.35 -22.23 18.10
CA TYR A 196 -16.81 -21.08 18.90
C TYR A 196 -16.89 -21.40 20.40
N HIS A 197 -17.26 -22.63 20.73
CA HIS A 197 -17.58 -23.02 22.10
C HIS A 197 -16.57 -24.01 22.70
N LYS A 198 -15.87 -24.78 21.87
CA LYS A 198 -14.95 -25.85 22.32
C LYS A 198 -13.49 -25.40 22.31
N ARG A 199 -13.15 -24.40 23.15
CA ARG A 199 -11.79 -23.83 23.28
C ARG A 199 -10.69 -24.83 23.62
N HIS A 200 -11.01 -25.94 24.26
CA HIS A 200 -10.04 -27.00 24.56
C HIS A 200 -9.51 -27.69 23.30
N LEU A 201 -10.21 -27.57 22.17
CA LEU A 201 -9.78 -28.06 20.86
C LEU A 201 -8.85 -27.09 20.14
N ASP A 202 -8.67 -25.86 20.62
CA ASP A 202 -7.75 -24.91 20.01
C ASP A 202 -6.30 -25.41 20.17
N ARG A 203 -5.97 -26.06 21.29
CA ARG A 203 -4.62 -26.59 21.57
C ARG A 203 -4.12 -27.55 20.46
N PRO A 204 -4.84 -28.61 20.08
CA PRO A 204 -4.40 -29.47 18.97
C PRO A 204 -4.35 -28.75 17.62
N VAL A 205 -5.24 -27.78 17.36
CA VAL A 205 -5.21 -26.97 16.12
C VAL A 205 -3.94 -26.12 16.06
N PHE A 206 -3.56 -25.50 17.17
CA PHE A 206 -2.31 -24.73 17.28
C PHE A 206 -1.07 -25.61 17.14
N LEU A 207 -1.06 -26.81 17.72
CA LEU A 207 0.06 -27.74 17.54
C LEU A 207 0.24 -28.12 16.07
N ARG A 208 -0.86 -28.44 15.37
CA ARG A 208 -0.84 -28.74 13.93
C ARG A 208 -0.33 -27.56 13.09
N PHE A 209 -0.70 -26.34 13.47
CA PHE A 209 -0.18 -25.13 12.82
C PHE A 209 1.34 -25.06 12.94
N TRP A 210 1.89 -25.17 14.15
CA TRP A 210 3.32 -25.10 14.40
C TRP A 210 4.09 -26.21 13.68
N GLU A 211 3.62 -27.45 13.71
CA GLU A 211 4.25 -28.53 12.95
C GLU A 211 4.28 -28.27 11.43
N THR A 212 3.24 -27.64 10.91
CA THR A 212 3.15 -27.30 9.47
C THR A 212 4.13 -26.18 9.14
N LEU A 213 4.21 -25.16 10.00
CA LEU A 213 5.13 -24.04 9.84
C LEU A 213 6.58 -24.49 9.97
N ASP A 214 6.91 -25.32 10.95
CA ASP A 214 8.27 -25.83 11.17
C ASP A 214 8.75 -26.66 10.00
N ARG A 215 7.92 -27.60 9.51
CA ARG A 215 8.24 -28.37 8.30
C ARG A 215 8.51 -27.46 7.10
N TYR A 216 7.72 -26.40 6.96
CA TYR A 216 7.91 -25.43 5.90
C TYR A 216 9.20 -24.63 6.05
N MET A 217 9.50 -24.17 7.28
CA MET A 217 10.70 -23.41 7.59
C MET A 217 11.97 -24.23 7.37
N VAL A 218 12.00 -25.50 7.77
CA VAL A 218 13.14 -26.39 7.51
C VAL A 218 13.44 -26.50 6.02
N LYS A 219 12.40 -26.60 5.18
CA LYS A 219 12.55 -26.79 3.73
C LYS A 219 12.88 -25.51 2.97
N HIS A 220 12.26 -24.38 3.33
CA HIS A 220 12.30 -23.15 2.53
C HIS A 220 13.04 -21.99 3.20
N LYS A 221 13.34 -22.09 4.49
CA LYS A 221 13.90 -21.04 5.35
C LYS A 221 14.87 -21.63 6.38
N SER A 222 15.76 -22.52 5.95
CA SER A 222 16.74 -23.20 6.82
C SER A 222 17.67 -22.24 7.58
N HIS A 223 17.93 -21.06 7.02
CA HIS A 223 18.72 -19.98 7.63
C HIS A 223 18.03 -19.27 8.80
N LEU A 224 16.74 -19.55 9.07
CA LEU A 224 15.98 -18.99 10.19
C LEU A 224 15.96 -19.92 11.42
N ARG A 225 16.74 -21.02 11.42
CA ARG A 225 16.90 -21.87 12.59
C ARG A 225 17.73 -21.16 13.67
N PHE A 226 17.17 -21.08 14.88
CA PHE A 226 17.88 -20.86 16.14
C PHE A 226 17.97 -22.19 16.89
#